data_AF-A0A1Q9XKZ5-F1
#
_entry.id   AF-A0A1Q9XKZ5-F1
#
_cell.length_a   1.000
_cell.length_b   1.000
_cell.length_c   1.000
_cell.angle_alpha   90.00
_cell.angle_beta   90.00
_cell.angle_gamma   90.00
#
_symmetry.space_group_name_H-M   'P 1'
#
loop_
_entity.id
_entity.type
_entity.pdbx_description
1 polymer ?
#
loop_
_entity_poly.entity_id
_entity_poly.type
_entity_poly.pdbx_seq_one_letter_code
_entity_poly.pdbx_strand_id
1 'polypeptide(L)'
;MVFNADLVAELEILLLFNLDNGQEGLKIHHDAASSAVAAAGRLHDKGLITLPDGGYLTRLGHEAAEHAQSLRTILTTAKAL
;
A
#
# COMPACT_ATOMS: atom_id res chain seq x y z
N MET A 1 8.61 8.45 17.14
CA MET A 1 8.69 7.20 16.35
C MET A 1 8.68 7.56 14.87
N VAL A 2 9.55 6.98 14.05
CA VAL A 2 9.66 7.30 12.60
C VAL A 2 8.51 6.69 11.79
N PHE A 3 8.02 5.51 12.20
CA PHE A 3 6.77 4.91 11.70
C PHE A 3 5.69 4.99 12.79
N ASN A 4 4.53 5.57 12.47
CA ASN A 4 3.34 5.56 13.30
C ASN A 4 2.30 4.58 12.73
N ALA A 5 1.20 4.33 13.46
CA ALA A 5 0.17 3.40 13.03
C ALA A 5 -0.44 3.78 11.65
N ASP A 6 -0.56 5.07 11.36
CA ASP A 6 -1.09 5.55 10.08
C ASP A 6 -0.19 5.21 8.90
N LEU A 7 1.13 5.41 9.04
CA LEU A 7 2.12 5.06 8.01
C LEU A 7 2.22 3.54 7.83
N VAL A 8 2.10 2.76 8.91
CA VAL A 8 2.07 1.30 8.81
C VAL A 8 0.83 0.84 8.03
N ALA A 9 -0.35 1.41 8.30
CA ALA A 9 -1.55 1.09 7.55
C ALA A 9 -1.43 1.47 6.06
N GLU A 10 -0.82 2.60 5.74
CA GLU A 10 -0.54 2.98 4.34
C GLU A 10 0.41 1.99 3.65
N LEU A 11 1.45 1.54 4.35
CA LEU A 11 2.37 0.52 3.86
C LEU A 11 1.63 -0.80 3.60
N GLU A 12 0.74 -1.23 4.50
CA GLU A 12 -0.08 -2.41 4.33
C GLU A 12 -0.94 -2.32 3.06
N ILE A 13 -1.56 -1.16 2.78
CA ILE A 13 -2.32 -0.98 1.54
C ILE A 13 -1.43 -1.07 0.30
N LEU A 14 -0.26 -0.42 0.30
CA LEU A 14 0.69 -0.51 -0.83
C LEU A 14 1.16 -1.95 -1.09
N LEU A 15 1.28 -2.75 -0.03
CA LEU A 15 1.66 -4.16 -0.09
C LEU A 15 0.56 -5.10 -0.63
N LEU A 16 -0.68 -4.63 -0.76
CA LEU A 16 -1.81 -5.39 -1.34
C LEU A 16 -1.90 -5.24 -2.86
N PHE A 17 -1.23 -4.24 -3.46
CA PHE A 17 -1.23 -4.07 -4.91
C PHE A 17 -0.39 -5.13 -5.60
N ASN A 18 -0.91 -5.67 -6.69
CA ASN A 18 -0.19 -6.56 -7.57
C ASN A 18 0.62 -5.76 -8.60
N LEU A 19 1.95 -5.76 -8.47
CA LEU A 19 2.83 -5.01 -9.37
C LEU A 19 3.12 -5.76 -10.67
N ASP A 20 2.99 -7.09 -10.68
CA ASP A 20 3.17 -7.92 -11.88
C ASP A 20 2.06 -7.68 -12.91
N ASN A 21 0.90 -7.21 -12.45
CA ASN A 21 -0.24 -6.90 -13.29
C ASN A 21 -0.71 -5.47 -13.05
N GLY A 22 -0.02 -4.49 -13.65
CA GLY A 22 -0.32 -3.06 -13.50
C GLY A 22 -1.74 -2.60 -13.94
N GLN A 23 -2.57 -3.52 -14.47
CA GLN A 23 -3.98 -3.29 -14.76
C GLN A 23 -4.92 -3.77 -13.63
N GLU A 24 -4.38 -4.34 -12.56
CA GLU A 24 -5.15 -4.79 -11.40
C GLU A 24 -5.23 -3.65 -10.38
N GLY A 25 -6.36 -2.95 -10.38
CA GLY A 25 -6.67 -1.96 -9.34
C GLY A 25 -7.06 -2.65 -8.04
N LEU A 26 -6.71 -2.04 -6.91
CA LEU A 26 -7.14 -2.49 -5.58
C LEU A 26 -8.44 -1.79 -5.22
N LYS A 27 -9.47 -2.51 -4.76
CA LYS A 27 -10.67 -1.89 -4.21
C LYS A 27 -10.80 -2.22 -2.73
N ILE A 28 -10.81 -1.20 -1.89
CA ILE A 28 -11.06 -1.36 -0.47
C ILE A 28 -12.57 -1.34 -0.25
N HIS A 29 -13.10 -2.46 0.21
CA HIS A 29 -14.51 -2.55 0.57
C HIS A 29 -14.78 -1.72 1.83
N HIS A 30 -15.97 -1.16 1.95
CA HIS A 30 -16.37 -0.36 3.12
C HIS A 30 -16.41 -1.19 4.43
N ASP A 31 -16.47 -2.52 4.32
CA ASP A 31 -16.32 -3.47 5.44
C ASP A 31 -14.86 -3.70 5.87
N ALA A 32 -13.88 -3.15 5.16
CA ALA A 32 -12.49 -3.19 5.61
C ALA A 32 -12.33 -2.40 6.91
N ALA A 33 -11.28 -2.73 7.67
CA ALA A 33 -10.96 -2.03 8.91
C ALA A 33 -10.92 -0.50 8.67
N SER A 34 -11.45 0.29 9.60
CA SER A 34 -11.52 1.76 9.45
C SER A 34 -10.14 2.39 9.20
N SER A 35 -9.07 1.76 9.71
CA SER A 35 -7.68 2.14 9.44
C SER A 35 -7.27 1.97 7.96
N ALA A 36 -7.76 0.92 7.29
CA ALA A 36 -7.47 0.65 5.88
C ALA A 36 -8.17 1.67 4.96
N VAL A 37 -9.43 1.99 5.24
CA VAL A 37 -10.18 3.02 4.52
C VAL A 37 -9.53 4.39 4.70
N ALA A 38 -9.16 4.75 5.94
CA ALA A 38 -8.44 6.00 6.22
C ALA A 38 -7.07 6.04 5.55
N ALA A 39 -6.35 4.91 5.51
CA ALA A 39 -5.05 4.81 4.84
C ALA A 39 -5.16 5.00 3.33
N ALA A 40 -6.14 4.39 2.66
CA ALA A 40 -6.40 4.64 1.24
C ALA A 40 -6.70 6.12 0.97
N GLY A 41 -7.52 6.75 1.80
CA GLY A 41 -7.78 8.20 1.71
C GLY A 41 -6.48 9.01 1.78
N ARG A 42 -5.60 8.73 2.75
CA ARG A 42 -4.29 9.41 2.85
C ARG A 42 -3.36 9.14 1.68
N LEU A 43 -3.35 7.91 1.14
CA LEU A 43 -2.57 7.57 -0.06
C LEU A 43 -3.08 8.35 -1.28
N HIS A 44 -4.39 8.51 -1.42
CA HIS A 44 -5.01 9.30 -2.46
C HIS A 44 -4.67 10.78 -2.32
N ASP A 45 -4.76 11.34 -1.12
CA ASP A 45 -4.38 12.74 -0.84
C ASP A 45 -2.90 13.00 -1.15
N LYS A 46 -2.04 11.98 -1.02
CA LYS A 46 -0.62 12.01 -1.41
C LYS A 46 -0.39 11.78 -2.92
N GLY A 47 -1.44 11.50 -3.69
CA GLY A 47 -1.36 11.21 -5.12
C GLY A 47 -0.70 9.87 -5.45
N LEU A 48 -0.68 8.91 -4.51
CA LEU A 48 -0.11 7.58 -4.70
C LEU A 48 -1.11 6.62 -5.36
N ILE A 49 -2.41 6.82 -5.12
CA ILE A 49 -3.49 6.06 -5.75
C ILE A 49 -4.49 6.98 -6.43
N THR A 50 -5.26 6.46 -7.38
CA THR A 50 -6.18 7.26 -8.19
C THR A 50 -7.54 7.54 -7.54
N LEU A 51 -7.96 6.76 -6.53
CA LEU A 51 -9.26 6.93 -5.85
C LEU A 51 -9.12 6.83 -4.33
N PRO A 52 -10.00 7.47 -3.54
CA PRO A 52 -9.92 7.46 -2.07
C PRO A 52 -10.23 6.10 -1.43
N ASP A 53 -10.92 5.20 -2.12
CA ASP A 53 -11.22 3.82 -1.71
C ASP A 53 -10.34 2.79 -2.42
N GLY A 54 -9.27 3.23 -3.09
CA GLY A 54 -8.38 2.37 -3.88
C GLY A 54 -8.21 2.84 -5.32
N GLY A 55 -8.47 1.97 -6.29
CA GLY A 55 -8.21 2.20 -7.71
C GLY A 55 -6.83 1.73 -8.14
N TYR A 56 -6.16 2.51 -8.97
CA TYR A 56 -4.86 2.18 -9.54
C TYR A 56 -3.75 2.92 -8.82
N LEU A 57 -2.54 2.36 -8.85
CA LEU A 57 -1.35 3.10 -8.47
C LEU A 57 -1.05 4.17 -9.52
N THR A 58 -0.68 5.36 -9.06
CA THR A 58 -0.01 6.33 -9.93
C THR A 58 1.43 5.90 -10.17
N ARG A 59 2.18 6.62 -11.01
CA ARG A 59 3.62 6.36 -11.17
C ARG A 59 4.36 6.40 -9.83
N LEU A 60 4.11 7.42 -9.01
CA LEU A 60 4.74 7.55 -7.69
C LEU A 60 4.26 6.44 -6.74
N GLY A 61 2.98 6.06 -6.81
CA GLY A 61 2.44 4.92 -6.06
C GLY A 61 3.13 3.61 -6.40
N HIS A 62 3.41 3.38 -7.68
CA HIS A 62 4.09 2.17 -8.15
C HIS A 62 5.51 2.09 -7.59
N GLU A 63 6.27 3.17 -7.67
CA GLU A 63 7.60 3.27 -7.04
C GLU A 63 7.51 3.01 -5.53
N ALA A 64 6.56 3.63 -4.83
CA ALA A 64 6.38 3.44 -3.39
C ALA A 64 6.03 1.99 -3.02
N ALA A 65 5.14 1.34 -3.79
CA ALA A 65 4.75 -0.05 -3.59
C ALA A 65 5.91 -1.02 -3.85
N GLU A 66 6.72 -0.79 -4.88
CA GLU A 66 7.91 -1.59 -5.18
C GLU A 66 8.92 -1.54 -4.03
N HIS A 67 9.20 -0.34 -3.51
CA HIS A 67 10.09 -0.17 -2.36
C HIS A 67 9.51 -0.83 -1.10
N ALA A 68 8.20 -0.73 -0.88
CA ALA A 68 7.52 -1.37 0.25
C ALA A 68 7.62 -2.90 0.19
N GLN A 69 7.35 -3.50 -0.97
CA GLN A 69 7.42 -4.95 -1.17
C GLN A 69 8.85 -5.46 -1.08
N SER A 70 9.81 -4.71 -1.62
CA SER A 70 11.25 -5.02 -1.49
C SER A 70 11.69 -4.98 -0.03
N LEU A 71 11.33 -3.92 0.71
CA LEU A 71 11.61 -3.81 2.14
C LEU A 71 10.98 -4.96 2.93
N ARG A 72 9.71 -5.29 2.68
CA ARG A 72 9.03 -6.42 3.32
C ARG A 72 9.77 -7.72 3.05
N THR A 73 10.16 -7.96 1.80
CA THR A 73 10.91 -9.17 1.41
C THR A 73 12.22 -9.26 2.19
N ILE A 74 13.02 -8.19 2.22
CA ILE A 74 14.29 -8.13 2.98
C ILE A 74 14.06 -8.41 4.47
N LEU A 75 13.07 -7.76 5.09
CA LEU A 75 12.76 -7.91 6.51
C LEU A 75 12.20 -9.30 6.85
N THR A 76 11.57 -9.99 5.89
CA THR A 76 11.00 -11.33 6.07
C THR A 76 11.92 -12.46 5.63
N THR A 77 13.07 -12.15 5.02
CA THR A 77 14.07 -13.13 4.53
C THR A 77 14.83 -13.86 5.66
N ALA A 78 14.41 -13.73 6.93
CA ALA A 78 14.98 -14.48 8.05
C ALA A 78 14.11 -15.68 8.48
N LYS A 79 14.14 -16.75 7.69
CA LYS A 79 14.32 -18.14 8.18
C LYS A 79 14.80 -19.07 7.05
N ALA A 80 16.08 -18.97 6.73
CA ALA A 80 16.83 -20.04 6.08
C ALA A 80 18.21 -20.17 6.74
N LEU A 81 18.19 -20.57 8.01
CA LEU A 81 19.30 -21.25 8.71
C LEU A 81 18.66 -22.29 9.65
#